data_AF-A0A8X7W1Q2-F1
#
_entry.id   AF-A0A8X7W1Q2-F1
#
_cell.length_a   1.000
_cell.length_b   1.000
_cell.length_c   1.000
_cell.angle_alpha   90.00
_cell.angle_beta   90.00
_cell.angle_gamma   90.00
#
_symmetry.space_group_name_H-M   'P 1'
#
loop_
_entity.id
_entity.type
_entity.pdbx_description
1 polymer ?
#
loop_
_entity_poly.entity_id
_entity_poly.type
_entity_poly.pdbx_seq_one_letter_code
_entity_poly.pdbx_strand_id
1 'polypeptide(L)'
;MAAEQVETVDNGEIIDSLSHHTSGDSTTILLREDNREYDVVKNCFLSGMGLHSAETTVVSVRKTSTQRITAKAKLAASVVFAEAMKRKNGGEANVRYGWYSGSKEEIERIVSYGFSSREIDKFEKDDRSHGVGIHFLHHTCSLAAAVLGEADEEGVEHLLLCRLILGKPERIISGSKQTYPSSSEYDCGVDNLENPRKYVIWSCNMNSYILPGHVVSFKSPRLRGVGGSLGRGRSPCVSFPVLMSILSKSLDHPRMNVLMTSYDDFRKRKVRREQLVRKMREVVGDELLLDIIKNHRNSA
;
A
#
# COMPACT_ATOMS: atom_id res chain seq x y z
N MET A 1 60.96 -26.68 -11.83
CA MET A 1 60.68 -25.98 -10.57
C MET A 1 59.37 -25.23 -10.75
N ALA A 2 58.35 -25.33 -9.92
CA ALA A 2 57.86 -26.34 -8.99
C ALA A 2 56.38 -25.94 -8.80
N ALA A 3 55.51 -26.93 -8.66
CA ALA A 3 54.07 -26.75 -8.49
C ALA A 3 53.69 -26.34 -7.05
N GLU A 4 52.38 -26.17 -6.86
CA GLU A 4 51.62 -26.10 -5.59
C GLU A 4 51.49 -24.72 -4.93
N GLN A 5 50.33 -24.32 -4.36
CA GLN A 5 49.24 -25.13 -3.82
C GLN A 5 47.91 -24.33 -3.75
N VAL A 6 46.82 -25.10 -3.77
CA VAL A 6 45.41 -24.72 -3.59
C VAL A 6 45.09 -24.57 -2.10
N GLU A 7 44.32 -23.54 -1.72
CA GLU A 7 43.47 -23.62 -0.53
C GLU A 7 42.06 -23.11 -0.86
N THR A 8 41.21 -24.07 -1.20
CA THR A 8 39.76 -24.02 -1.06
C THR A 8 39.40 -24.15 0.42
N VAL A 9 38.66 -23.18 0.96
CA VAL A 9 37.97 -23.37 2.25
C VAL A 9 36.47 -23.49 1.96
N ASP A 10 36.07 -24.75 1.89
CA ASP A 10 34.73 -25.29 1.98
C ASP A 10 34.14 -24.95 3.36
N ASN A 11 33.07 -24.15 3.38
CA ASN A 11 32.21 -24.03 4.55
C ASN A 11 30.85 -24.59 4.14
N GLY A 12 30.71 -25.90 4.31
CA GLY A 12 29.51 -26.67 4.03
C GLY A 12 28.29 -26.09 4.73
N GLU A 13 27.32 -25.65 3.93
CA GLU A 13 25.92 -25.68 4.33
C GLU A 13 25.30 -26.97 3.79
N ILE A 14 24.79 -27.76 4.74
CA ILE A 14 24.13 -29.04 4.51
C ILE A 14 22.94 -28.80 3.58
N ILE A 15 23.03 -29.40 2.39
CA ILE A 15 21.95 -29.46 1.41
C ILE A 15 20.93 -30.48 1.92
N ASP A 16 19.88 -30.01 2.61
CA ASP A 16 18.69 -30.82 2.80
C ASP A 16 17.85 -30.75 1.52
N SER A 17 18.07 -31.72 0.64
CA SER A 17 17.26 -31.95 -0.54
C SER A 17 16.05 -32.79 -0.14
N LEU A 18 14.85 -32.17 -0.15
CA LEU A 18 13.59 -32.69 -0.73
C LEU A 18 12.36 -32.11 0.02
N SER A 19 11.67 -31.14 -0.59
CA SER A 19 10.40 -31.42 -1.28
C SER A 19 9.55 -30.17 -1.54
N HIS A 20 8.84 -30.24 -2.67
CA HIS A 20 7.79 -29.39 -3.20
C HIS A 20 8.17 -28.10 -3.93
N HIS A 21 8.16 -28.23 -5.27
CA HIS A 21 7.98 -27.15 -6.24
C HIS A 21 6.89 -26.17 -5.80
N THR A 22 7.29 -25.01 -5.27
CA THR A 22 6.44 -23.83 -5.20
C THR A 22 7.15 -22.70 -5.93
N SER A 23 6.52 -22.25 -7.02
CA SER A 23 6.82 -21.08 -7.84
C SER A 23 7.75 -20.04 -7.17
N GLY A 24 9.02 -20.02 -7.58
CA GLY A 24 10.10 -19.24 -6.97
C GLY A 24 10.16 -17.76 -7.37
N ASP A 25 9.04 -17.03 -7.40
CA ASP A 25 9.04 -15.61 -7.77
C ASP A 25 8.12 -14.74 -6.89
N SER A 26 7.94 -15.12 -5.62
CA SER A 26 7.19 -14.29 -4.68
C SER A 26 7.97 -13.02 -4.33
N THR A 27 7.42 -11.86 -4.69
CA THR A 27 8.01 -10.54 -4.39
C THR A 27 7.94 -10.16 -2.92
N THR A 28 7.18 -10.92 -2.12
CA THR A 28 7.09 -10.76 -0.66
C THR A 28 7.24 -12.09 0.07
N ILE A 29 7.74 -12.04 1.30
CA ILE A 29 7.92 -13.17 2.20
C ILE A 29 6.98 -12.97 3.37
N LEU A 30 6.13 -13.96 3.66
CA LEU A 30 5.26 -13.95 4.84
C LEU A 30 6.14 -14.09 6.09
N LEU A 31 6.00 -13.14 7.03
CA LEU A 31 6.66 -13.24 8.32
C LEU A 31 5.79 -14.09 9.25
N ARG A 32 6.42 -15.08 9.90
CA ARG A 32 5.79 -15.90 10.93
C ARG A 32 5.62 -15.10 12.21
N GLU A 33 4.66 -15.50 13.05
CA GLU A 33 4.32 -14.78 14.29
C GLU A 33 5.42 -14.86 15.37
N ASP A 34 6.31 -15.83 15.29
CA ASP A 34 7.49 -15.97 16.15
C ASP A 34 8.68 -15.10 15.70
N ASN A 35 8.54 -14.36 14.60
CA ASN A 35 9.60 -13.51 14.06
C ASN A 35 9.61 -12.13 14.74
N ARG A 36 10.75 -11.74 15.31
CA ARG A 36 10.93 -10.40 15.93
C ARG A 36 10.57 -9.24 14.99
N GLU A 37 10.83 -9.36 13.70
CA GLU A 37 10.47 -8.35 12.69
C GLU A 37 8.95 -8.24 12.52
N TYR A 38 8.23 -9.36 12.59
CA TYR A 38 6.77 -9.38 12.60
C TYR A 38 6.24 -8.58 13.80
N ASP A 39 6.76 -8.86 15.00
CA ASP A 39 6.31 -8.19 16.23
C ASP A 39 6.55 -6.67 16.19
N VAL A 40 7.72 -6.23 15.73
CA VAL A 40 8.04 -4.80 15.63
C VAL A 40 7.07 -4.09 14.69
N VAL A 41 6.81 -4.66 13.51
CA VAL A 41 5.91 -4.03 12.52
C VAL A 41 4.46 -4.08 12.99
N LYS A 42 4.02 -5.20 13.55
CA LYS A 42 2.68 -5.36 14.13
C LYS A 42 2.43 -4.37 15.27
N ASN A 43 3.36 -4.26 16.21
CA ASN A 43 3.24 -3.35 17.35
C ASN A 43 3.29 -1.88 16.90
N CYS A 44 4.14 -1.54 15.94
CA CYS A 44 4.17 -0.21 15.32
C CYS A 44 2.80 0.15 14.72
N PHE A 45 2.23 -0.77 13.93
CA PHE A 45 0.91 -0.60 13.33
C PHE A 45 -0.19 -0.46 14.40
N LEU A 46 -0.28 -1.39 15.35
CA LEU A 46 -1.30 -1.37 16.39
C LEU A 46 -1.20 -0.14 17.30
N SER A 47 0.03 0.30 17.64
CA SER A 47 0.24 1.54 18.39
C SER A 47 -0.30 2.75 17.64
N GLY A 48 -0.12 2.81 16.30
CA GLY A 48 -0.65 3.89 15.48
C GLY A 48 -2.17 3.81 15.23
N MET A 49 -2.80 2.66 15.52
CA MET A 49 -4.26 2.50 15.48
C MET A 49 -4.94 3.02 16.76
N GLY A 50 -4.17 3.20 17.85
CA GLY A 50 -4.67 3.74 19.12
C GLY A 50 -5.80 2.88 19.69
N LEU A 51 -6.91 3.53 20.08
CA LEU A 51 -8.09 2.85 20.66
C LEU A 51 -8.72 1.81 19.74
N HIS A 52 -8.49 1.89 18.42
CA HIS A 52 -9.03 0.93 17.44
C HIS A 52 -8.19 -0.33 17.32
N SER A 53 -7.06 -0.42 18.02
CA SER A 53 -6.16 -1.58 17.99
C SER A 53 -6.84 -2.85 18.51
N ALA A 54 -7.65 -2.75 19.58
CA ALA A 54 -8.35 -3.90 20.18
C ALA A 54 -9.36 -4.56 19.22
N GLU A 55 -9.89 -3.79 18.27
CA GLU A 55 -10.90 -4.26 17.30
C GLU A 55 -10.29 -4.54 15.92
N THR A 56 -8.98 -4.37 15.78
CA THR A 56 -8.27 -4.56 14.53
C THR A 56 -7.56 -5.90 14.54
N THR A 57 -7.88 -6.75 13.57
CA THR A 57 -7.21 -8.04 13.38
C THR A 57 -6.17 -7.91 12.30
N VAL A 58 -4.89 -8.08 12.65
CA VAL A 58 -3.80 -8.19 11.67
C VAL A 58 -3.87 -9.58 11.04
N VAL A 59 -4.12 -9.64 9.74
CA VAL A 59 -4.24 -10.88 8.96
C VAL A 59 -2.87 -11.41 8.58
N SER A 60 -1.96 -10.53 8.14
CA SER A 60 -0.58 -10.92 7.82
C SER A 60 0.35 -9.72 7.81
N VAL A 61 1.62 -9.99 8.08
CA VAL A 61 2.73 -9.06 7.83
C VAL A 61 3.66 -9.74 6.82
N ARG A 62 3.89 -9.07 5.70
CA ARG A 62 4.76 -9.55 4.62
C ARG A 62 5.93 -8.60 4.46
N LYS A 63 7.13 -9.12 4.25
CA LYS A 63 8.34 -8.35 3.96
C LYS A 63 8.62 -8.37 2.45
N THR A 64 9.10 -7.28 1.88
CA THR A 64 9.61 -7.30 0.50
C THR A 64 10.78 -8.28 0.38
N SER A 65 10.69 -9.21 -0.58
CA SER A 65 11.72 -10.22 -0.79
C SER A 65 13.00 -9.59 -1.34
N THR A 66 14.13 -9.85 -0.69
CA THR A 66 15.47 -9.49 -1.16
C THR A 66 16.12 -10.60 -2.00
N GLN A 67 15.37 -11.63 -2.42
CA GLN A 67 15.92 -12.71 -3.25
C GLN A 67 16.19 -12.23 -4.68
N ARG A 68 15.36 -11.34 -5.22
CA ARG A 68 15.54 -10.78 -6.57
C ARG A 68 16.75 -9.87 -6.61
N ILE A 69 17.56 -9.98 -7.68
CA ILE A 69 18.74 -9.13 -7.90
C ILE A 69 18.38 -7.64 -7.85
N THR A 70 17.25 -7.26 -8.45
CA THR A 70 16.76 -5.88 -8.43
C THR A 70 16.38 -5.40 -7.03
N ALA A 71 15.86 -6.28 -6.17
CA ALA A 71 15.53 -5.94 -4.79
C ALA A 71 16.81 -5.73 -3.95
N LYS A 72 17.83 -6.57 -4.13
CA LYS A 72 19.16 -6.37 -3.51
C LYS A 72 19.78 -5.05 -3.96
N ALA A 73 19.72 -4.75 -5.26
CA ALA A 73 20.24 -3.50 -5.82
C ALA A 73 19.50 -2.27 -5.26
N LYS A 74 18.17 -2.31 -5.16
CA LYS A 74 17.36 -1.23 -4.55
C LYS A 74 17.73 -1.01 -3.08
N LEU A 75 17.92 -2.09 -2.31
CA LEU A 75 18.36 -2.00 -0.92
C LEU A 75 19.76 -1.38 -0.81
N ALA A 76 20.71 -1.84 -1.61
CA ALA A 76 22.07 -1.29 -1.64
C ALA A 76 22.08 0.20 -2.04
N ALA A 77 21.32 0.56 -3.08
CA ALA A 77 21.17 1.96 -3.50
C ALA A 77 20.58 2.82 -2.37
N SER A 78 19.57 2.33 -1.65
CA SER A 78 18.98 3.03 -0.50
C SER A 78 20.00 3.29 0.63
N VAL A 79 20.96 2.39 0.84
CA VAL A 79 22.07 2.62 1.79
C VAL A 79 23.00 3.72 1.29
N VAL A 80 23.38 3.69 0.01
CA VAL A 80 24.24 4.71 -0.61
C VAL A 80 23.59 6.09 -0.57
N PHE A 81 22.30 6.19 -0.94
CA PHE A 81 21.57 7.47 -0.89
C PHE A 81 21.45 8.01 0.53
N ALA A 82 21.18 7.15 1.53
CA ALA A 82 21.12 7.58 2.92
C ALA A 82 22.48 8.14 3.39
N GLU A 83 23.58 7.49 3.03
CA GLU A 83 24.91 7.96 3.39
C GLU A 83 25.30 9.25 2.65
N ALA A 84 24.97 9.38 1.36
CA ALA A 84 25.15 10.63 0.62
C ALA A 84 24.33 11.77 1.25
N MET A 85 23.10 11.49 1.67
CA MET A 85 22.23 12.46 2.32
C MET A 85 22.80 12.92 3.66
N LYS A 86 23.33 11.99 4.45
CA LYS A 86 24.01 12.27 5.71
C LYS A 86 25.16 13.27 5.53
N ARG A 87 25.96 13.10 4.47
CA ARG A 87 27.07 14.01 4.13
C ARG A 87 26.58 15.39 3.69
N LYS A 88 25.52 15.46 2.88
CA LYS A 88 24.93 16.73 2.43
C LYS A 88 24.38 17.56 3.61
N ASN A 89 23.74 16.92 4.58
CA ASN A 89 22.97 17.61 5.62
C ASN A 89 23.67 17.69 6.99
N GLY A 90 25.00 17.65 7.03
CA GLY A 90 25.75 17.89 8.27
C GLY A 90 25.72 16.74 9.29
N GLY A 91 25.46 15.51 8.86
CA GLY A 91 25.62 14.32 9.69
C GLY A 91 24.36 13.48 9.92
N GLU A 92 23.19 13.89 9.42
CA GLU A 92 21.95 13.11 9.54
C GLU A 92 21.18 13.06 8.21
N ALA A 93 20.74 11.86 7.82
CA ALA A 93 19.92 11.66 6.62
C ALA A 93 18.41 11.80 6.87
N ASN A 94 18.01 11.99 8.13
CA ASN A 94 16.62 12.01 8.60
C ASN A 94 15.81 10.84 8.02
N VAL A 95 16.28 9.62 8.32
CA VAL A 95 15.61 8.40 7.85
C VAL A 95 14.41 8.11 8.75
N ARG A 96 13.22 8.07 8.17
CA ARG A 96 11.96 7.81 8.87
C ARG A 96 11.22 6.64 8.23
N TYR A 97 10.14 6.24 8.88
CA TYR A 97 9.17 5.29 8.33
C TYR A 97 7.83 5.98 8.12
N GLY A 98 7.15 5.59 7.04
CA GLY A 98 5.83 6.09 6.70
C GLY A 98 4.94 5.06 6.02
N TRP A 99 3.64 5.20 6.24
CA TRP A 99 2.60 4.38 5.63
C TRP A 99 2.18 4.95 4.29
N TYR A 100 2.11 4.08 3.30
CA TYR A 100 1.42 4.30 2.04
C TYR A 100 0.14 3.46 2.00
N SER A 101 -0.96 4.12 1.66
CA SER A 101 -2.28 3.50 1.53
C SER A 101 -2.63 3.34 0.06
N GLY A 102 -3.10 2.16 -0.33
CA GLY A 102 -3.48 1.86 -1.70
C GLY A 102 -4.28 0.57 -1.80
N SER A 103 -4.70 0.22 -3.02
CA SER A 103 -5.32 -1.08 -3.25
C SER A 103 -4.29 -2.20 -3.14
N LYS A 104 -4.76 -3.45 -2.98
CA LYS A 104 -3.90 -4.64 -2.98
C LYS A 104 -3.03 -4.72 -4.24
N GLU A 105 -3.65 -4.53 -5.40
CA GLU A 105 -3.00 -4.62 -6.71
C GLU A 105 -1.97 -3.49 -6.91
N GLU A 106 -2.25 -2.31 -6.36
CA GLU A 106 -1.32 -1.21 -6.37
C GLU A 106 -0.10 -1.47 -5.49
N ILE A 107 -0.30 -1.89 -4.25
CA ILE A 107 0.81 -2.20 -3.34
C ILE A 107 1.67 -3.34 -3.90
N GLU A 108 1.06 -4.39 -4.45
CA GLU A 108 1.79 -5.50 -5.09
C GLU A 108 2.60 -5.03 -6.31
N ARG A 109 2.05 -4.10 -7.10
CA ARG A 109 2.77 -3.47 -8.22
C ARG A 109 3.94 -2.62 -7.72
N ILE A 110 3.75 -1.80 -6.68
CA ILE A 110 4.80 -0.98 -6.08
C ILE A 110 5.94 -1.84 -5.53
N VAL A 111 5.62 -2.93 -4.84
CA VAL A 111 6.63 -3.86 -4.33
C VAL A 111 7.42 -4.50 -5.48
N SER A 112 6.74 -4.84 -6.58
CA SER A 112 7.35 -5.52 -7.73
C SER A 112 8.21 -4.59 -8.58
N TYR A 113 7.75 -3.37 -8.85
CA TYR A 113 8.33 -2.48 -9.85
C TYR A 113 8.88 -1.17 -9.26
N GLY A 114 8.40 -0.74 -8.09
CA GLY A 114 8.67 0.56 -7.49
C GLY A 114 7.53 1.54 -7.70
N PHE A 115 7.70 2.75 -7.15
CA PHE A 115 6.76 3.85 -7.35
C PHE A 115 6.90 4.43 -8.77
N SER A 116 5.80 4.96 -9.30
CA SER A 116 5.74 5.52 -10.65
C SER A 116 4.88 6.79 -10.68
N SER A 117 4.75 7.41 -11.86
CA SER A 117 3.86 8.56 -12.05
C SER A 117 2.40 8.25 -11.70
N ARG A 118 1.96 6.99 -11.82
CA ARG A 118 0.58 6.58 -11.52
C ARG A 118 0.15 6.93 -10.10
N GLU A 119 1.07 6.82 -9.15
CA GLU A 119 0.81 7.11 -7.75
C GLU A 119 0.80 8.62 -7.45
N ILE A 120 1.35 9.45 -8.34
CA ILE A 120 1.37 10.92 -8.25
C ILE A 120 0.06 11.50 -8.80
N ASP A 121 -0.39 11.00 -9.96
CA ASP A 121 -1.61 11.46 -10.64
C ASP A 121 -2.86 11.36 -9.75
N LYS A 122 -2.83 10.50 -8.73
CA LYS A 122 -3.87 10.36 -7.70
C LYS A 122 -4.10 11.62 -6.87
N PHE A 123 -3.04 12.35 -6.55
CA PHE A 123 -3.07 13.50 -5.65
C PHE A 123 -3.04 14.84 -6.38
N GLU A 124 -2.77 14.83 -7.69
CA GLU A 124 -2.68 16.04 -8.51
C GLU A 124 -3.98 16.86 -8.50
N LYS A 125 -5.13 16.16 -8.46
CA LYS A 125 -6.48 16.74 -8.42
C LYS A 125 -7.04 16.95 -7.01
N ASP A 126 -6.27 16.67 -5.96
CA ASP A 126 -6.69 16.95 -4.59
C ASP A 126 -6.29 18.39 -4.23
N ASP A 127 -7.28 19.23 -3.93
CA ASP A 127 -7.05 20.62 -3.51
C ASP A 127 -6.59 20.74 -2.05
N ARG A 128 -6.50 19.60 -1.34
CA ARG A 128 -5.97 19.51 0.03
C ARG A 128 -4.61 18.81 0.10
N SER A 129 -3.99 18.50 -1.05
CA SER A 129 -2.66 17.89 -1.09
C SER A 129 -1.56 18.88 -0.70
N HIS A 130 -0.43 18.37 -0.23
CA HIS A 130 0.72 19.18 0.19
C HIS A 130 1.80 19.13 -0.91
N GLY A 131 1.44 19.58 -2.12
CA GLY A 131 2.30 19.45 -3.30
C GLY A 131 1.98 18.22 -4.14
N VAL A 132 2.77 18.02 -5.19
CA VAL A 132 2.61 16.96 -6.18
C VAL A 132 3.77 15.98 -6.04
N GLY A 133 3.47 14.78 -5.54
CA GLY A 133 4.45 13.74 -5.28
C GLY A 133 3.82 12.52 -4.62
N ILE A 134 4.66 11.60 -4.17
CA ILE A 134 4.21 10.42 -3.41
C ILE A 134 3.98 10.82 -1.97
N HIS A 135 2.75 10.67 -1.49
CA HIS A 135 2.35 11.04 -0.14
C HIS A 135 2.47 9.84 0.81
N PHE A 136 3.02 10.09 1.99
CA PHE A 136 3.10 9.11 3.08
C PHE A 136 2.54 9.72 4.35
N LEU A 137 1.98 8.87 5.21
CA LEU A 137 1.65 9.24 6.58
C LEU A 137 2.74 8.77 7.53
N HIS A 138 2.99 9.53 8.59
CA HIS A 138 3.93 9.14 9.63
C HIS A 138 3.59 7.74 10.18
N HIS A 139 4.59 6.92 10.55
CA HIS A 139 4.37 5.54 10.99
C HIS A 139 3.46 5.41 12.24
N THR A 140 3.37 6.44 13.07
CA THR A 140 2.42 6.50 14.21
C THR A 140 0.99 6.89 13.81
N CYS A 141 0.75 7.27 12.55
CA CYS A 141 -0.55 7.65 12.02
C CYS A 141 -1.27 6.50 11.31
N SER A 142 -1.12 5.25 11.79
CA SER A 142 -1.72 4.06 11.16
C SER A 142 -3.24 4.16 11.02
N LEU A 143 -3.94 4.73 12.00
CA LEU A 143 -5.39 4.96 11.91
C LEU A 143 -5.77 5.83 10.71
N ALA A 144 -5.05 6.94 10.51
CA ALA A 144 -5.29 7.83 9.37
C ALA A 144 -4.97 7.14 8.04
N ALA A 145 -3.92 6.31 8.01
CA ALA A 145 -3.54 5.54 6.84
C ALA A 145 -4.59 4.48 6.51
N ALA A 146 -5.12 3.78 7.52
CA ALA A 146 -6.17 2.79 7.38
C ALA A 146 -7.47 3.43 6.83
N VAL A 147 -7.85 4.62 7.31
CA VAL A 147 -9.03 5.34 6.82
C VAL A 147 -8.92 5.70 5.31
N LEU A 148 -7.71 5.94 4.81
CA LEU A 148 -7.44 6.21 3.40
C LEU A 148 -7.28 4.94 2.55
N GLY A 149 -7.08 3.78 3.17
CA GLY A 149 -6.87 2.50 2.48
C GLY A 149 -8.07 2.08 1.66
N GLU A 150 -7.91 1.08 0.82
CA GLU A 150 -9.01 0.44 0.10
C GLU A 150 -9.06 -1.04 0.48
N ALA A 151 -10.22 -1.49 0.96
CA ALA A 151 -10.42 -2.89 1.31
C ALA A 151 -10.58 -3.73 0.03
N ASP A 152 -9.97 -4.91 0.01
CA ASP A 152 -10.14 -5.89 -1.05
C ASP A 152 -11.51 -6.58 -0.98
N GLU A 153 -11.75 -7.54 -1.87
CA GLU A 153 -13.03 -8.26 -1.97
C GLU A 153 -13.39 -9.04 -0.70
N GLU A 154 -12.38 -9.45 0.07
CA GLU A 154 -12.52 -10.17 1.35
C GLU A 154 -12.62 -9.18 2.53
N GLY A 155 -12.57 -7.89 2.21
CA GLY A 155 -12.60 -6.78 3.13
C GLY A 155 -11.33 -6.67 3.98
N VAL A 156 -10.21 -7.14 3.44
CA VAL A 156 -8.86 -6.94 4.00
C VAL A 156 -8.31 -5.64 3.44
N GLU A 157 -7.80 -4.79 4.32
CA GLU A 157 -7.10 -3.57 3.94
C GLU A 157 -5.59 -3.80 3.99
N HIS A 158 -4.86 -3.09 3.14
CA HIS A 158 -3.41 -3.24 3.01
C HIS A 158 -2.72 -1.89 3.16
N LEU A 159 -1.68 -1.85 3.99
CA LEU A 159 -0.77 -0.71 4.11
C LEU A 159 0.65 -1.15 3.80
N LEU A 160 1.37 -0.29 3.09
CA LEU A 160 2.79 -0.48 2.80
C LEU A 160 3.62 0.44 3.71
N LEU A 161 4.44 -0.16 4.56
CA LEU A 161 5.46 0.53 5.35
C LEU A 161 6.70 0.73 4.48
N CYS A 162 7.09 1.99 4.29
CA CYS A 162 8.30 2.35 3.56
C CYS A 162 9.33 2.98 4.51
N ARG A 163 10.60 2.69 4.25
CA ARG A 163 11.73 3.48 4.76
C ARG A 163 11.92 4.68 3.85
N LEU A 164 11.96 5.87 4.43
CA LEU A 164 12.00 7.16 3.74
C LEU A 164 13.26 7.92 4.13
N ILE A 165 13.99 8.45 3.14
CA ILE A 165 15.09 9.39 3.36
C ILE A 165 14.50 10.79 3.22
N LEU A 166 14.29 11.50 4.33
CA LEU A 166 13.63 12.81 4.30
C LEU A 166 14.61 13.97 4.13
N GLY A 167 15.90 13.78 4.47
CA GLY A 167 16.88 14.86 4.42
C GLY A 167 16.42 16.11 5.19
N LYS A 168 16.62 17.29 4.61
CA LYS A 168 16.12 18.56 5.13
C LYS A 168 14.67 18.77 4.66
N PRO A 169 13.68 18.77 5.57
CA PRO A 169 12.28 18.92 5.20
C PRO A 169 11.93 20.38 4.88
N GLU A 170 11.07 20.57 3.89
CA GLU A 170 10.42 21.82 3.53
C GLU A 170 8.97 21.78 4.01
N ARG A 171 8.48 22.86 4.64
CA ARG A 171 7.06 22.94 5.00
C ARG A 171 6.24 23.25 3.76
N ILE A 172 5.34 22.34 3.40
CA ILE A 172 4.42 22.53 2.27
C ILE A 172 3.02 22.86 2.79
N ILE A 173 2.46 23.96 2.29
CA ILE A 173 1.12 24.40 2.66
C ILE A 173 0.08 23.51 1.96
N SER A 174 -1.02 23.21 2.66
CA SER A 174 -2.17 22.49 2.07
C SER A 174 -2.70 23.24 0.85
N GLY A 175 -2.96 22.52 -0.24
CA GLY A 175 -3.37 23.05 -1.53
C GLY A 175 -2.23 23.51 -2.44
N SER A 176 -0.97 23.41 -1.99
CA SER A 176 0.19 23.68 -2.84
C SER A 176 0.24 22.70 -4.03
N LYS A 177 0.61 23.21 -5.21
CA LYS A 177 0.84 22.41 -6.42
C LYS A 177 2.33 22.25 -6.76
N GLN A 178 3.18 22.44 -5.76
CA GLN A 178 4.64 22.32 -5.88
C GLN A 178 5.08 20.89 -6.23
N THR A 179 5.80 20.74 -7.35
CA THR A 179 6.24 19.45 -7.90
C THR A 179 7.72 19.12 -7.64
N TYR A 180 8.48 20.07 -7.07
CA TYR A 180 9.91 19.97 -6.75
C TYR A 180 10.25 20.84 -5.53
N PRO A 181 11.39 20.65 -4.85
CA PRO A 181 11.79 21.51 -3.73
C PRO A 181 11.91 22.98 -4.15
N SER A 182 11.55 23.92 -3.28
CA SER A 182 11.64 25.36 -3.62
C SER A 182 13.07 25.85 -3.78
N SER A 183 14.03 25.12 -3.21
CA SER A 183 15.47 25.38 -3.31
C SER A 183 16.27 24.09 -3.13
N SER A 184 17.54 24.10 -3.54
CA SER A 184 18.43 22.92 -3.49
C SER A 184 18.79 22.45 -2.07
N GLU A 185 18.49 23.25 -1.05
CA GLU A 185 18.68 22.88 0.35
C GLU A 185 17.63 21.88 0.84
N TYR A 186 16.45 21.80 0.22
CA TYR A 186 15.37 20.92 0.66
C TYR A 186 15.35 19.59 -0.11
N ASP A 187 14.91 18.53 0.58
CA ASP A 187 14.96 17.15 0.08
C ASP A 187 13.57 16.48 0.03
N CYS A 188 12.67 16.85 0.95
CA CYS A 188 11.27 16.40 0.98
C CYS A 188 10.30 17.49 1.46
N GLY A 189 9.01 17.29 1.23
CA GLY A 189 7.95 18.12 1.78
C GLY A 189 7.32 17.52 3.05
N VAL A 190 6.93 18.36 4.01
CA VAL A 190 6.18 17.99 5.21
C VAL A 190 5.05 18.96 5.50
N ASP A 191 4.02 18.51 6.22
CA ASP A 191 2.92 19.37 6.66
C ASP A 191 3.31 20.29 7.85
N ASN A 192 4.18 19.80 8.74
CA ASN A 192 4.68 20.53 9.90
C ASN A 192 6.16 20.16 10.16
N LEU A 193 7.01 21.14 10.50
CA LEU A 193 8.45 20.92 10.71
C LEU A 193 8.77 20.29 12.07
N GLU A 194 7.98 20.57 13.11
CA GLU A 194 8.20 20.09 14.47
C GLU A 194 7.62 18.70 14.68
N ASN A 195 6.39 18.47 14.19
CA ASN A 195 5.68 17.21 14.31
C ASN A 195 5.03 16.80 12.98
N PRO A 196 5.84 16.34 12.01
CA PRO A 196 5.35 15.99 10.69
C PRO A 196 4.45 14.75 10.76
N ARG A 197 3.24 14.86 10.21
CA ARG A 197 2.30 13.74 10.06
C ARG A 197 2.19 13.26 8.63
N LYS A 198 2.50 14.13 7.67
CA LYS A 198 2.49 13.84 6.23
C LYS A 198 3.85 14.13 5.64
N TYR A 199 4.30 13.25 4.77
CA TYR A 199 5.50 13.43 3.97
C TYR A 199 5.13 13.44 2.49
N VAL A 200 5.82 14.27 1.73
CA VAL A 200 5.71 14.34 0.28
C VAL A 200 7.09 14.15 -0.32
N ILE A 201 7.26 13.06 -1.06
CA ILE A 201 8.47 12.79 -1.81
C ILE A 201 8.19 13.14 -3.28
N TRP A 202 8.89 14.15 -3.79
CA TRP A 202 8.75 14.58 -5.18
C TRP A 202 9.21 13.50 -6.17
N SER A 203 8.70 13.58 -7.40
CA SER A 203 8.94 12.60 -8.46
C SER A 203 10.42 12.39 -8.76
N CYS A 204 11.22 13.47 -8.72
CA CYS A 204 12.67 13.43 -8.94
C CYS A 204 13.42 12.54 -7.94
N ASN A 205 12.87 12.33 -6.75
CA ASN A 205 13.54 11.63 -5.65
C ASN A 205 12.89 10.28 -5.30
N MET A 206 11.70 9.97 -5.84
CA MET A 206 10.86 8.85 -5.38
C MET A 206 11.56 7.48 -5.40
N ASN A 207 12.37 7.18 -6.43
CA ASN A 207 13.03 5.88 -6.57
C ASN A 207 14.33 5.76 -5.76
N SER A 208 14.85 6.88 -5.27
CA SER A 208 16.09 6.93 -4.49
C SER A 208 15.81 7.02 -3.00
N TYR A 209 14.73 7.74 -2.62
CA TYR A 209 14.43 8.09 -1.23
C TYR A 209 13.36 7.21 -0.60
N ILE A 210 12.68 6.38 -1.39
CA ILE A 210 11.63 5.48 -0.90
C ILE A 210 12.09 4.04 -1.08
N LEU A 211 12.07 3.26 0.00
CA LEU A 211 12.30 1.83 -0.02
C LEU A 211 11.09 1.09 0.56
N PRO A 212 10.31 0.35 -0.26
CA PRO A 212 9.23 -0.52 0.20
C PRO A 212 9.74 -1.61 1.15
N GLY A 213 9.27 -1.63 2.39
CA GLY A 213 9.73 -2.55 3.43
C GLY A 213 8.74 -3.69 3.68
N HIS A 214 7.55 -3.35 4.18
CA HIS A 214 6.59 -4.33 4.71
C HIS A 214 5.16 -4.02 4.30
N VAL A 215 4.39 -5.05 4.01
CA VAL A 215 2.95 -4.96 3.76
C VAL A 215 2.21 -5.52 4.97
N VAL A 216 1.43 -4.68 5.64
CA VAL A 216 0.52 -5.09 6.72
C VAL A 216 -0.87 -5.25 6.13
N SER A 217 -1.44 -6.44 6.26
CA SER A 217 -2.81 -6.73 5.84
C SER A 217 -3.68 -6.93 7.08
N PHE A 218 -4.82 -6.25 7.18
CA PHE A 218 -5.63 -6.24 8.39
C PHE A 218 -7.13 -6.11 8.07
N LYS A 219 -7.96 -6.41 9.07
CA LYS A 219 -9.40 -6.14 9.04
C LYS A 219 -9.76 -5.28 10.25
N SER A 220 -10.54 -4.22 10.02
CA SER A 220 -11.09 -3.38 11.09
C SER A 220 -12.58 -3.11 10.83
N PRO A 221 -13.51 -3.73 11.59
CA PRO A 221 -14.95 -3.61 11.35
C PRO A 221 -15.46 -2.17 11.43
N ARG A 222 -14.97 -1.35 12.37
CA ARG A 222 -15.47 0.01 12.60
C ARG A 222 -14.96 1.06 11.60
N LEU A 223 -13.81 0.84 10.97
CA LEU A 223 -13.30 1.76 9.95
C LEU A 223 -14.14 1.76 8.67
N ARG A 224 -14.95 0.72 8.46
CA ARG A 224 -15.90 0.64 7.34
C ARG A 224 -16.97 1.75 7.37
N GLY A 225 -17.21 2.39 8.53
CA GLY A 225 -18.15 3.50 8.69
C GLY A 225 -17.52 4.90 8.85
N VAL A 226 -16.23 5.00 9.19
CA VAL A 226 -15.58 6.27 9.59
C VAL A 226 -14.89 7.01 8.42
N GLY A 227 -14.62 6.32 7.30
CA GLY A 227 -14.01 6.92 6.10
C GLY A 227 -14.88 7.93 5.35
N GLY A 228 -16.04 8.32 5.87
CA GLY A 228 -17.01 9.19 5.21
C GLY A 228 -16.66 10.69 5.20
N SER A 229 -15.60 11.17 5.87
CA SER A 229 -15.42 12.62 6.08
C SER A 229 -14.13 13.25 5.54
N LEU A 230 -13.05 12.51 5.27
CA LEU A 230 -11.75 13.14 4.94
C LEU A 230 -11.00 12.58 3.72
N GLY A 231 -11.52 11.55 3.07
CA GLY A 231 -11.07 11.12 1.75
C GLY A 231 -12.30 10.84 0.92
N ARG A 232 -12.51 11.65 -0.12
CA ARG A 232 -13.36 11.40 -1.30
C ARG A 232 -14.50 10.41 -1.07
N GLY A 233 -15.73 10.94 -0.91
CA GLY A 233 -16.95 10.18 -0.63
C GLY A 233 -16.91 8.75 -1.16
N ARG A 234 -16.61 7.80 -0.27
CA ARG A 234 -16.90 6.39 -0.52
C ARG A 234 -18.40 6.33 -0.72
N SER A 235 -18.86 6.24 -1.96
CA SER A 235 -20.19 5.69 -2.22
C SER A 235 -20.24 4.38 -1.43
N PRO A 236 -21.24 4.18 -0.56
CA PRO A 236 -21.28 2.99 0.27
C PRO A 236 -21.13 1.77 -0.64
N CYS A 237 -20.12 0.94 -0.38
CA CYS A 237 -19.77 -0.15 -1.29
C CYS A 237 -20.20 -1.45 -0.63
N VAL A 238 -21.28 -2.03 -1.13
CA VAL A 238 -21.63 -3.42 -0.85
C VAL A 238 -20.72 -4.33 -1.67
N SER A 239 -20.29 -5.46 -1.09
CA SER A 239 -19.50 -6.44 -1.83
C SER A 239 -20.32 -7.01 -3.00
N PHE A 240 -19.68 -7.36 -4.12
CA PHE A 240 -20.39 -7.93 -5.27
C PHE A 240 -21.26 -9.15 -4.92
N PRO A 241 -20.84 -10.11 -4.07
CA PRO A 241 -21.73 -11.19 -3.61
C PRO A 241 -23.01 -10.68 -2.94
N VAL A 242 -22.89 -9.70 -2.05
CA VAL A 242 -24.03 -9.10 -1.34
C VAL A 242 -24.93 -8.35 -2.31
N LEU A 243 -24.33 -7.57 -3.22
CA LEU A 243 -25.05 -6.87 -4.27
C LEU A 243 -25.83 -7.83 -5.17
N MET A 244 -25.22 -8.94 -5.60
CA MET A 244 -25.91 -9.97 -6.38
C MET A 244 -27.06 -10.61 -5.62
N SER A 245 -26.88 -10.89 -4.31
CA SER A 245 -27.96 -11.42 -3.48
C SER A 245 -29.15 -10.45 -3.39
N ILE A 246 -28.89 -9.15 -3.28
CA ILE A 246 -29.96 -8.13 -3.25
C ILE A 246 -30.61 -7.99 -4.63
N LEU A 247 -29.81 -7.88 -5.69
CA LEU A 247 -30.30 -7.74 -7.07
C LEU A 247 -31.12 -8.96 -7.53
N SER A 248 -30.82 -10.16 -7.02
CA SER A 248 -31.61 -11.36 -7.31
C SER A 248 -33.07 -11.26 -6.88
N LYS A 249 -33.37 -10.37 -5.92
CA LYS A 249 -34.73 -10.11 -5.42
C LYS A 249 -35.44 -8.99 -6.18
N SER A 250 -34.69 -8.17 -6.93
CA SER A 250 -35.19 -6.94 -7.56
C SER A 250 -35.19 -6.98 -9.10
N LEU A 251 -34.44 -7.90 -9.71
CA LEU A 251 -34.31 -8.05 -11.15
C LEU A 251 -35.04 -9.30 -11.65
N ASP A 252 -35.46 -9.27 -12.91
CA ASP A 252 -35.96 -10.43 -13.65
C ASP A 252 -34.81 -11.36 -14.07
N HIS A 253 -35.18 -12.60 -14.36
CA HIS A 253 -34.25 -13.69 -14.61
C HIS A 253 -33.24 -13.42 -15.74
N PRO A 254 -33.60 -12.81 -16.90
CA PRO A 254 -32.65 -12.49 -17.96
C PRO A 254 -31.58 -11.48 -17.53
N ARG A 255 -31.97 -10.37 -16.89
CA ARG A 255 -31.02 -9.35 -16.41
C ARG A 255 -30.12 -9.93 -15.33
N MET A 256 -30.66 -10.72 -14.42
CA MET A 256 -29.88 -11.35 -13.36
C MET A 256 -28.86 -12.37 -13.91
N ASN A 257 -29.22 -13.14 -14.93
CA ASN A 257 -28.33 -14.12 -15.55
C ASN A 257 -27.11 -13.45 -16.22
N VAL A 258 -27.32 -12.31 -16.88
CA VAL A 258 -26.23 -11.51 -17.48
C VAL A 258 -25.24 -11.04 -16.40
N LEU A 259 -25.77 -10.59 -15.26
CA LEU A 259 -24.95 -10.16 -14.12
C LEU A 259 -24.15 -11.31 -13.50
N MET A 260 -24.79 -12.46 -13.27
CA MET A 260 -24.11 -13.63 -12.70
C MET A 260 -23.03 -14.17 -13.64
N THR A 261 -23.29 -14.22 -14.95
CA THR A 261 -22.27 -14.60 -15.94
C THR A 261 -21.08 -13.64 -15.92
N SER A 262 -21.34 -12.34 -15.91
CA SER A 262 -20.29 -11.31 -15.85
C SER A 262 -19.50 -11.38 -14.53
N TYR A 263 -20.16 -11.73 -13.43
CA TYR A 263 -19.53 -11.91 -12.13
C TYR A 263 -18.70 -13.19 -12.06
N ASP A 264 -19.14 -14.28 -12.69
CA ASP A 264 -18.33 -15.50 -12.82
C ASP A 264 -17.09 -15.27 -13.67
N ASP A 265 -17.21 -14.51 -14.77
CA ASP A 265 -16.05 -14.11 -15.58
C ASP A 265 -15.10 -13.21 -14.79
N PHE A 266 -15.62 -12.35 -13.92
CA PHE A 266 -14.83 -11.53 -13.00
C PHE A 266 -14.07 -12.41 -11.99
N ARG A 267 -14.75 -13.38 -11.35
CA ARG A 267 -14.13 -14.33 -10.42
C ARG A 267 -13.06 -15.19 -11.10
N LYS A 268 -13.26 -15.51 -12.38
CA LYS A 268 -12.29 -16.22 -13.23
C LYS A 268 -11.20 -15.31 -13.80
N ARG A 269 -11.13 -14.04 -13.38
CA ARG A 269 -10.16 -13.01 -13.80
C ARG A 269 -10.16 -12.70 -15.30
N LYS A 270 -11.25 -12.99 -16.01
CA LYS A 270 -11.40 -12.70 -17.44
C LYS A 270 -11.80 -11.25 -17.70
N VAL A 271 -12.48 -10.62 -16.76
CA VAL A 271 -12.87 -9.20 -16.83
C VAL A 271 -12.36 -8.42 -15.62
N ARG A 272 -12.04 -7.15 -15.83
CA ARG A 272 -11.62 -6.24 -14.76
C ARG A 272 -12.82 -5.70 -13.98
N ARG A 273 -12.57 -5.27 -12.74
CA ARG A 273 -13.60 -4.65 -11.87
C ARG A 273 -14.37 -3.54 -12.58
N GLU A 274 -13.68 -2.66 -13.29
CA GLU A 274 -14.31 -1.55 -14.03
C GLU A 274 -15.28 -2.01 -15.12
N GLN A 275 -14.99 -3.15 -15.76
CA GLN A 275 -15.85 -3.74 -16.78
C GLN A 275 -17.10 -4.36 -16.15
N LEU A 276 -16.94 -5.07 -15.02
CA LEU A 276 -18.06 -5.60 -14.25
C LEU A 276 -18.97 -4.46 -13.74
N VAL A 277 -18.40 -3.40 -13.17
CA VAL A 277 -19.16 -2.24 -12.68
C VAL A 277 -19.91 -1.57 -13.82
N ARG A 278 -19.28 -1.37 -14.98
CA ARG A 278 -19.94 -0.80 -16.16
C ARG A 278 -21.12 -1.67 -16.60
N LYS A 279 -20.92 -2.99 -16.66
CA LYS A 279 -21.99 -3.93 -17.02
C LYS A 279 -23.14 -3.92 -16.01
N MET A 280 -22.83 -3.80 -14.73
CA MET A 280 -23.84 -3.64 -13.68
C MET A 280 -24.66 -2.36 -13.88
N ARG A 281 -24.02 -1.24 -14.17
CA ARG A 281 -24.72 0.02 -14.43
C ARG A 281 -25.60 -0.06 -15.68
N GLU A 282 -25.12 -0.70 -16.73
CA GLU A 282 -25.90 -0.94 -17.97
C GLU A 282 -27.15 -1.78 -17.73
N VAL A 283 -27.05 -2.85 -16.92
CA VAL A 283 -28.14 -3.83 -16.74
C VAL A 283 -29.12 -3.41 -15.65
N VAL A 284 -28.63 -2.79 -14.57
CA VAL A 284 -29.43 -2.43 -13.38
C VAL A 284 -29.93 -0.99 -13.46
N GLY A 285 -29.11 -0.08 -13.99
CA GLY A 285 -29.31 1.36 -13.90
C GLY A 285 -28.72 1.96 -12.62
N ASP A 286 -28.22 3.19 -12.72
CA ASP A 286 -27.55 3.87 -11.61
C ASP A 286 -28.52 4.20 -10.45
N GLU A 287 -29.77 4.56 -10.75
CA GLU A 287 -30.80 4.88 -9.73
C GLU A 287 -31.06 3.70 -8.77
N LEU A 288 -31.32 2.51 -9.33
CA LEU A 288 -31.61 1.31 -8.53
C LEU A 288 -30.36 0.82 -7.77
N LEU A 289 -29.17 0.96 -8.36
CA LEU A 289 -27.92 0.66 -7.66
C LEU A 289 -27.71 1.60 -6.46
N LEU A 290 -27.96 2.90 -6.64
CA LEU A 290 -27.86 3.90 -5.57
C LEU A 290 -28.86 3.63 -4.44
N ASP A 291 -30.11 3.28 -4.77
CA ASP A 291 -31.13 2.96 -3.78
C ASP A 291 -30.78 1.71 -2.96
N ILE A 292 -30.31 0.65 -3.61
CA ILE A 292 -29.87 -0.57 -2.92
C ILE A 292 -28.70 -0.27 -1.98
N ILE A 293 -27.73 0.50 -2.46
CA ILE A 293 -26.56 0.92 -1.68
C ILE A 293 -26.98 1.76 -0.47
N LYS A 294 -27.93 2.68 -0.64
CA LYS A 294 -28.43 3.57 0.41
C LYS A 294 -29.28 2.83 1.44
N ASN A 295 -30.11 1.87 1.01
CA ASN A 295 -30.98 1.12 1.90
C ASN A 295 -30.23 0.05 2.71
N HIS A 296 -29.19 -0.57 2.14
CA HIS A 296 -28.34 -1.51 2.87
C HIS A 296 -27.65 -0.86 4.09
N ARG A 297 -27.39 0.44 4.05
CA ARG A 297 -26.82 1.23 5.16
C ARG A 297 -27.76 1.35 6.37
N ASN A 298 -29.08 1.34 6.18
CA ASN A 298 -30.04 1.55 7.27
C ASN A 298 -30.43 0.26 7.99
N SER A 299 -30.04 -0.89 7.45
CA SER A 299 -30.40 -2.23 7.95
C SER A 299 -29.22 -2.97 8.59
N ALA A 300 -28.03 -2.35 8.66
CA ALA A 300 -26.80 -2.88 9.22
C ALA A 300 -26.27 -1.94 10.31
#